data_AF-A0A1Q7NE60-F1
#
_entry.id   AF-A0A1Q7NE60-F1
#
_cell.length_a   1.000
_cell.length_b   1.000
_cell.length_c   1.000
_cell.angle_alpha   90.00
_cell.angle_beta   90.00
_cell.angle_gamma   90.00
#
_symmetry.space_group_name_H-M   'P 1'
#
loop_
_entity.id
_entity.type
_entity.pdbx_description
1 polymer ?
#
loop_
_entity_poly.entity_id
_entity_poly.type
_entity_poly.pdbx_seq_one_letter_code
_entity_poly.pdbx_strand_id
1 'polypeptide(L)'
;MLHGIALLLSCAVVITAQQPTEPRVALNEAATASDAKGAAAIEARLLTTVLNGSEDSPVTNVRIVVKNIGANFYTYVSGWATFYDSSAVRCGEGLFKLDALAPNESAEVDTPGLRLHCPPASWRIVATNLLSRTAEGTKPIETAPPPSEAVTEKSAPINFVISIDGEEHPIQVNNPIVLKLGNRNAKIVLRPAQ
;
A
#
# COMPACT_ATOMS: atom_id res chain seq x y z
N MET A 1 -50.73 25.89 -38.85
CA MET A 1 -49.56 25.18 -39.42
C MET A 1 -48.36 25.38 -38.49
N LEU A 2 -47.20 24.81 -38.83
CA LEU A 2 -45.89 24.94 -38.17
C LEU A 2 -45.61 26.40 -37.72
N HIS A 3 -44.86 26.70 -36.67
CA HIS A 3 -43.71 26.00 -36.06
C HIS A 3 -43.77 26.16 -34.51
N GLY A 4 -43.07 25.39 -33.66
CA GLY A 4 -42.00 24.42 -33.95
C GLY A 4 -40.61 24.94 -33.57
N ILE A 5 -40.35 25.15 -32.27
CA ILE A 5 -39.01 25.22 -31.67
C ILE A 5 -39.03 24.33 -30.42
N ALA A 6 -38.02 23.50 -30.28
CA ALA A 6 -37.82 22.62 -29.14
C ALA A 6 -36.46 22.89 -28.48
N LEU A 7 -36.22 22.24 -27.35
CA LEU A 7 -34.91 22.05 -26.73
C LEU A 7 -34.21 23.30 -26.18
N LEU A 8 -34.11 23.35 -24.85
CA LEU A 8 -32.82 23.53 -24.17
C LEU A 8 -32.95 23.01 -22.73
N LEU A 9 -33.10 21.69 -22.59
CA LEU A 9 -32.99 21.03 -21.29
C LEU A 9 -31.50 21.01 -20.89
N SER A 10 -31.04 22.09 -20.26
CA SER A 10 -29.66 22.22 -19.80
C SER A 10 -29.45 21.31 -18.58
N CYS A 11 -29.20 20.03 -18.84
CA CYS A 11 -28.74 19.10 -17.82
C CYS A 11 -27.42 19.59 -17.24
N ALA A 12 -27.49 20.24 -16.08
CA ALA A 12 -26.33 20.57 -15.28
C ALA A 12 -25.73 19.24 -14.78
N VAL A 13 -24.79 18.69 -15.55
CA VAL A 13 -23.97 17.56 -15.13
C VAL A 13 -23.06 18.06 -14.02
N VAL A 14 -23.57 17.99 -12.79
CA VAL A 14 -22.76 18.20 -11.58
C VAL A 14 -21.78 17.05 -11.52
N ILE A 15 -20.58 17.27 -12.05
CA ILE A 15 -19.43 16.40 -11.86
C ILE A 15 -19.07 16.51 -10.37
N THR A 16 -19.72 15.68 -9.55
CA THR A 16 -19.23 15.41 -8.21
C THR A 16 -17.87 14.75 -8.40
N ALA A 17 -16.81 15.42 -7.96
CA ALA A 17 -15.51 14.80 -7.80
C ALA A 17 -15.66 13.75 -6.69
N GLN A 18 -15.97 12.51 -7.09
CA GLN A 18 -16.16 11.39 -6.18
C GLN A 18 -14.80 10.99 -5.60
N GLN A 19 -14.33 11.75 -4.61
CA GLN A 19 -13.43 11.20 -3.60
C GLN A 19 -14.10 9.95 -3.04
N PRO A 20 -13.41 8.80 -2.97
CA PRO A 20 -13.93 7.62 -2.30
C PRO A 20 -14.37 8.02 -0.89
N THR A 21 -15.67 8.03 -0.63
CA THR A 21 -16.18 8.43 0.67
C THR A 21 -16.09 7.22 1.57
N GLU A 22 -15.08 7.18 2.45
CA GLU A 22 -14.84 6.01 3.28
C GLU A 22 -16.08 5.68 4.14
N PRO A 23 -16.47 4.39 4.20
CA PRO A 23 -17.71 3.99 4.83
C PRO A 23 -17.67 4.30 6.33
N ARG A 24 -18.81 4.78 6.84
CA ARG A 24 -19.06 4.79 8.28
C ARG A 24 -19.54 3.41 8.71
N VAL A 25 -19.00 2.93 9.81
CA VAL A 25 -19.24 1.60 10.38
C VAL A 25 -19.58 1.73 11.88
N ALA A 26 -20.14 0.69 12.48
CA ALA A 26 -20.39 0.66 13.92
C ALA A 26 -19.07 0.61 14.71
N LEU A 27 -19.13 1.01 15.99
CA LEU A 27 -17.94 1.11 16.86
C LEU A 27 -17.18 -0.22 17.07
N ASN A 28 -17.88 -1.35 16.92
CA ASN A 28 -17.33 -2.71 17.01
C ASN A 28 -16.90 -3.29 15.65
N GLU A 29 -17.13 -2.58 14.55
CA GLU A 29 -16.80 -3.00 13.19
C GLU A 29 -15.43 -2.47 12.74
N ALA A 30 -14.89 -3.08 11.69
CA ALA A 30 -13.68 -2.61 11.04
C ALA A 30 -14.00 -1.47 10.06
N ALA A 31 -13.38 -0.30 10.28
CA ALA A 31 -13.37 0.77 9.30
C ALA A 31 -12.28 0.48 8.26
N THR A 32 -12.48 0.90 7.01
CA THR A 32 -11.47 0.76 5.94
C THR A 32 -11.23 2.08 5.24
N ALA A 33 -9.98 2.33 4.85
CA ALA A 33 -9.60 3.46 4.00
C ALA A 33 -8.84 2.99 2.76
N SER A 34 -9.01 3.75 1.68
CA SER A 34 -8.49 3.41 0.35
C SER A 34 -7.13 4.07 0.06
N ASP A 35 -6.41 3.53 -0.91
CA ASP A 35 -5.29 4.22 -1.57
C ASP A 35 -5.77 5.26 -2.59
N ALA A 36 -4.82 5.96 -3.20
CA ALA A 36 -5.07 6.95 -4.25
C ALA A 36 -5.68 6.37 -5.55
N LYS A 37 -5.88 5.04 -5.64
CA LYS A 37 -6.56 4.35 -6.74
C LYS A 37 -7.97 3.88 -6.35
N GLY A 38 -8.39 4.12 -5.11
CA GLY A 38 -9.67 3.66 -4.56
C GLY A 38 -9.66 2.20 -4.08
N ALA A 39 -8.50 1.54 -4.01
CA ALA A 39 -8.39 0.17 -3.50
C ALA A 39 -8.23 0.18 -1.97
N ALA A 40 -8.92 -0.71 -1.26
CA ALA A 40 -8.83 -0.80 0.20
C ALA A 40 -7.38 -1.11 0.64
N ALA A 41 -6.79 -0.21 1.44
CA ALA A 41 -5.36 -0.20 1.73
C ALA A 41 -5.05 -0.46 3.21
N ILE A 42 -5.87 0.11 4.10
CA ILE A 42 -5.80 -0.15 5.56
C ILE A 42 -7.18 -0.51 6.10
N GLU A 43 -7.18 -1.46 7.03
CA GLU A 43 -8.28 -1.72 7.96
C GLU A 43 -7.93 -1.08 9.31
N ALA A 44 -8.92 -0.60 10.06
CA ALA A 44 -8.72 -0.22 11.44
C ALA A 44 -9.87 -0.69 12.34
N ARG A 45 -9.54 -0.98 13.60
CA ARG A 45 -10.50 -1.36 14.64
C ARG A 45 -10.30 -0.51 15.88
N LEU A 46 -11.39 -0.20 16.55
CA LEU A 46 -11.40 0.61 17.76
C LEU A 46 -11.04 -0.23 18.98
N LEU A 47 -10.07 0.24 19.79
CA LEU A 47 -9.66 -0.43 21.03
C LEU A 47 -10.28 0.23 22.28
N THR A 48 -10.51 1.54 22.24
CA THR A 48 -11.22 2.25 23.32
C THR A 48 -12.72 2.00 23.24
N THR A 49 -13.23 1.14 24.13
CA THR A 49 -14.65 0.76 24.17
C THR A 49 -15.57 1.71 24.94
N VAL A 50 -15.00 2.56 25.81
CA VAL A 50 -15.75 3.55 26.61
C VAL A 50 -15.61 4.93 25.98
N LEU A 51 -16.67 5.40 25.32
CA LEU A 51 -16.68 6.62 24.50
C LEU A 51 -17.77 7.62 24.94
N ASN A 52 -18.15 7.57 26.21
CA ASN A 52 -19.26 8.32 26.80
C ASN A 52 -18.90 9.81 27.03
N GLY A 53 -18.59 10.53 25.96
CA GLY A 53 -18.17 11.94 26.01
C GLY A 53 -19.33 12.92 26.14
N SER A 54 -19.05 14.06 26.79
CA SER A 54 -19.92 15.24 26.83
C SER A 54 -19.09 16.51 26.62
N GLU A 55 -19.75 17.66 26.47
CA GLU A 55 -19.08 18.97 26.34
C GLU A 55 -18.16 19.28 27.53
N ASP A 56 -18.63 19.07 28.76
CA ASP A 56 -17.86 19.32 29.99
C ASP A 56 -16.81 18.23 30.29
N SER A 57 -16.98 17.04 29.73
CA SER A 57 -16.12 15.87 29.98
C SER A 57 -15.86 15.08 28.68
N PRO A 58 -15.09 15.63 27.73
CA PRO A 58 -14.85 14.98 26.45
C PRO A 58 -13.90 13.78 26.59
N VAL A 59 -14.19 12.69 25.88
CA VAL A 59 -13.27 11.54 25.85
C VAL A 59 -12.02 11.89 25.03
N THR A 60 -10.86 11.56 25.58
CA THR A 60 -9.53 11.75 25.00
C THR A 60 -8.78 10.42 24.98
N ASN A 61 -7.59 10.37 24.36
CA ASN A 61 -6.74 9.17 24.31
C ASN A 61 -7.46 7.93 23.74
N VAL A 62 -8.31 8.15 22.72
CA VAL A 62 -8.91 7.06 21.96
C VAL A 62 -7.81 6.36 21.17
N ARG A 63 -7.80 5.03 21.24
CA ARG A 63 -6.85 4.16 20.58
C ARG A 63 -7.53 3.30 19.53
N ILE A 64 -6.86 3.16 18.39
CA ILE A 64 -7.21 2.24 17.33
C ILE A 64 -6.04 1.28 17.06
N VAL A 65 -6.33 0.10 16.52
CA VAL A 65 -5.34 -0.72 15.82
C VAL A 65 -5.55 -0.53 14.33
N VAL A 66 -4.48 -0.25 13.58
CA VAL A 66 -4.49 -0.11 12.12
C VAL A 66 -3.70 -1.25 11.52
N LYS A 67 -4.31 -1.97 10.57
CA LYS A 67 -3.71 -3.07 9.81
C LYS A 67 -3.53 -2.66 8.35
N ASN A 68 -2.35 -2.91 7.78
CA ASN A 68 -2.15 -2.86 6.34
C ASN A 68 -2.76 -4.12 5.69
N ILE A 69 -3.79 -3.93 4.87
CA ILE A 69 -4.47 -4.99 4.11
C ILE A 69 -4.07 -5.02 2.63
N GLY A 70 -3.26 -4.04 2.20
CA GLY A 70 -2.68 -3.98 0.86
C GLY A 70 -1.35 -4.77 0.74
N ALA A 71 -0.85 -4.85 -0.48
CA ALA A 71 0.42 -5.51 -0.80
C ALA A 71 1.66 -4.59 -0.70
N ASN A 72 1.47 -3.28 -0.50
CA ASN A 72 2.55 -2.30 -0.43
C ASN A 72 3.12 -2.22 1.00
N PHE A 73 4.44 -2.13 1.15
CA PHE A 73 5.04 -1.65 2.40
C PHE A 73 4.91 -0.13 2.48
N TYR A 74 4.34 0.40 3.57
CA TYR A 74 4.27 1.83 3.81
C TYR A 74 5.40 2.30 4.74
N THR A 75 6.14 3.32 4.31
CA THR A 75 7.15 4.08 5.08
C THR A 75 6.58 5.36 5.71
N TYR A 76 5.29 5.62 5.53
CA TYR A 76 4.51 6.55 6.35
C TYR A 76 3.02 6.29 6.12
N VAL A 77 2.24 6.18 7.20
CA VAL A 77 0.78 6.18 7.15
C VAL A 77 0.26 7.29 8.04
N SER A 78 -0.64 8.13 7.53
CA SER A 78 -1.39 9.07 8.35
C SER A 78 -2.82 9.23 7.88
N GLY A 79 -3.71 9.64 8.78
CA GLY A 79 -5.10 9.88 8.43
C GLY A 79 -5.94 10.40 9.57
N TRP A 80 -7.25 10.45 9.35
CA TRP A 80 -8.23 10.88 10.34
C TRP A 80 -9.15 9.73 10.75
N ALA A 81 -9.40 9.61 12.05
CA ALA A 81 -10.53 8.87 12.60
C ALA A 81 -11.64 9.87 12.93
N THR A 82 -12.79 9.79 12.25
CA THR A 82 -13.96 10.66 12.53
C THR A 82 -15.04 9.87 13.24
N PHE A 83 -15.61 10.44 14.31
CA PHE A 83 -16.66 9.82 15.12
C PHE A 83 -17.97 10.60 15.00
N TYR A 84 -19.10 9.89 15.03
CA TYR A 84 -20.44 10.45 14.82
C TYR A 84 -21.47 9.89 15.81
N ASP A 85 -22.42 10.71 16.25
CA ASP A 85 -23.55 10.31 17.08
C ASP A 85 -24.59 9.46 16.29
N SER A 86 -25.70 9.12 16.95
CA SER A 86 -26.85 8.43 16.34
C SER A 86 -27.61 9.29 15.31
N SER A 87 -27.41 10.61 15.32
CA SER A 87 -28.00 11.58 14.38
C SER A 87 -27.08 11.89 13.19
N ALA A 88 -25.96 11.16 13.04
CA ALA A 88 -24.89 11.40 12.06
C ALA A 88 -24.14 12.75 12.20
N VAL A 89 -24.28 13.44 13.32
CA VAL A 89 -23.50 14.65 13.68
C VAL A 89 -22.11 14.23 14.17
N ARG A 90 -21.07 15.00 13.82
CA ARG A 90 -19.67 14.70 14.18
C ARG A 90 -19.41 14.99 15.66
N CYS A 91 -19.11 13.96 16.45
CA CYS A 91 -18.70 14.10 17.87
C CYS A 91 -17.24 14.48 18.07
N GLY A 92 -16.38 14.22 17.07
CA GLY A 92 -14.96 14.56 17.10
C GLY A 92 -14.20 13.98 15.90
N GLU A 93 -12.97 14.46 15.70
CA GLU A 93 -12.04 13.95 14.69
C GLU A 93 -10.61 13.96 15.25
N GLY A 94 -9.86 12.89 14.98
CA GLY A 94 -8.54 12.65 15.55
C GLY A 94 -7.53 12.21 14.51
N LEU A 95 -6.32 12.75 14.55
CA LEU A 95 -5.24 12.40 13.63
C LEU A 95 -4.56 11.10 14.12
N PHE A 96 -4.27 10.16 13.23
CA PHE A 96 -3.40 9.02 13.52
C PHE A 96 -2.16 9.04 12.60
N LYS A 97 -1.03 8.49 13.09
CA LYS A 97 0.26 8.44 12.38
C LYS A 97 1.03 7.16 12.73
N LEU A 98 1.64 6.54 11.73
CA LEU A 98 2.53 5.39 11.85
C LEU A 98 3.73 5.57 10.92
N ASP A 99 4.94 5.32 11.43
CA ASP A 99 6.18 5.54 10.68
C ASP A 99 6.52 4.36 9.74
N ALA A 100 5.98 3.17 9.99
CA ALA A 100 6.06 2.02 9.10
C ALA A 100 4.81 1.13 9.25
N LEU A 101 4.42 0.44 8.17
CA LEU A 101 3.42 -0.62 8.22
C LEU A 101 3.60 -1.58 7.03
N ALA A 102 4.14 -2.77 7.27
CA ALA A 102 4.36 -3.84 6.29
C ALA A 102 3.04 -4.53 5.89
N PRO A 103 2.97 -5.23 4.75
CA PRO A 103 1.78 -5.99 4.34
C PRO A 103 1.35 -7.00 5.42
N ASN A 104 0.06 -6.96 5.79
CA ASN A 104 -0.54 -7.71 6.91
C ASN A 104 -0.08 -7.34 8.33
N GLU A 105 0.83 -6.39 8.52
CA GLU A 105 1.19 -5.86 9.85
C GLU A 105 0.05 -5.04 10.46
N SER A 106 -0.09 -5.14 11.78
CA SER A 106 -1.02 -4.37 12.61
C SER A 106 -0.26 -3.59 13.66
N ALA A 107 -0.55 -2.30 13.82
CA ALA A 107 0.03 -1.44 14.84
C ALA A 107 -1.05 -0.72 15.65
N GLU A 108 -0.86 -0.63 16.98
CA GLU A 108 -1.68 0.24 17.83
C GLU A 108 -1.24 1.70 17.70
N VAL A 109 -2.21 2.61 17.63
CA VAL A 109 -1.97 4.06 17.54
C VAL A 109 -3.06 4.82 18.28
N ASP A 110 -2.64 5.75 19.13
CA ASP A 110 -3.53 6.72 19.77
C ASP A 110 -3.90 7.84 18.78
N THR A 111 -5.06 8.47 18.95
CA THR A 111 -5.46 9.63 18.12
C THR A 111 -5.21 10.96 18.86
N PRO A 112 -3.97 11.52 18.86
CA PRO A 112 -3.66 12.76 19.56
C PRO A 112 -4.55 13.92 19.11
N GLY A 113 -4.97 14.73 20.09
CA GLY A 113 -5.83 15.89 19.87
C GLY A 113 -7.33 15.57 19.77
N LEU A 114 -7.74 14.29 19.62
CA LEU A 114 -9.16 13.94 19.62
C LEU A 114 -9.82 14.31 20.95
N ARG A 115 -10.99 14.93 20.83
CA ARG A 115 -11.96 15.12 21.91
C ARG A 115 -13.32 14.67 21.37
N LEU A 116 -14.00 13.79 22.10
CA LEU A 116 -15.39 13.38 21.79
C LEU A 116 -16.35 14.14 22.70
N HIS A 117 -17.10 15.08 22.13
CA HIS A 117 -18.04 15.95 22.87
C HIS A 117 -19.47 15.36 22.96
N CYS A 118 -19.73 14.25 22.27
CA CYS A 118 -20.94 13.44 22.40
C CYS A 118 -20.60 11.93 22.36
N PRO A 119 -21.49 11.05 22.87
CA PRO A 119 -21.33 9.60 22.72
C PRO A 119 -21.53 9.21 21.25
N PRO A 120 -20.52 8.63 20.58
CA PRO A 120 -20.66 8.22 19.19
C PRO A 120 -21.46 6.92 19.07
N ALA A 121 -22.10 6.73 17.93
CA ALA A 121 -22.73 5.48 17.51
C ALA A 121 -22.04 4.86 16.29
N SER A 122 -21.32 5.66 15.50
CA SER A 122 -20.56 5.21 14.33
C SER A 122 -19.25 5.97 14.16
N TRP A 123 -18.33 5.40 13.38
CA TRP A 123 -17.03 6.01 13.08
C TRP A 123 -16.59 5.67 11.66
N ARG A 124 -15.54 6.35 11.17
CA ARG A 124 -14.83 6.02 9.93
C ARG A 124 -13.33 6.28 10.11
N ILE A 125 -12.54 5.72 9.22
CA ILE A 125 -11.13 6.08 9.03
C ILE A 125 -10.91 6.58 7.61
N VAL A 126 -10.06 7.60 7.44
CA VAL A 126 -9.71 8.24 6.16
C VAL A 126 -8.20 8.30 6.08
N ALA A 127 -7.58 7.74 5.03
CA ALA A 127 -6.12 7.76 4.87
C ALA A 127 -5.70 8.99 4.07
N THR A 128 -4.95 9.91 4.68
CA THR A 128 -4.47 11.15 4.01
C THR A 128 -3.09 11.00 3.40
N ASN A 129 -2.24 10.14 3.97
CA ASN A 129 -0.96 9.76 3.38
C ASN A 129 -0.75 8.25 3.52
N LEU A 130 -0.41 7.60 2.41
CA LEU A 130 -0.01 6.20 2.33
C LEU A 130 1.28 6.14 1.51
N LEU A 131 2.38 6.60 2.11
CA LEU A 131 3.66 6.71 1.41
C LEU A 131 4.35 5.35 1.45
N SER A 132 4.28 4.62 0.33
CA SER A 132 5.21 3.51 0.09
C SER A 132 6.58 4.05 -0.30
N ARG A 133 7.61 3.21 -0.21
CA ARG A 133 8.81 3.48 -1.01
C ARG A 133 8.41 3.38 -2.48
N THR A 134 8.59 4.45 -3.24
CA THR A 134 8.90 4.28 -4.65
C THR A 134 10.15 3.42 -4.72
N ALA A 135 10.00 2.16 -5.13
CA ALA A 135 11.07 1.54 -5.89
C ALA A 135 11.38 2.49 -7.05
N GLU A 136 12.66 2.84 -7.24
CA GLU A 136 13.05 3.62 -8.41
C GLU A 136 12.66 2.79 -9.64
N GLY A 137 11.59 3.23 -10.31
CA GLY A 137 11.06 2.51 -11.45
C GLY A 137 12.10 2.55 -12.55
N THR A 138 12.84 1.45 -12.75
CA THR A 138 13.77 1.26 -13.86
C THR A 138 13.06 1.71 -15.12
N LYS A 139 13.51 2.84 -15.67
CA LYS A 139 12.78 3.66 -16.63
C LYS A 139 12.17 2.75 -17.72
N PRO A 140 10.84 2.79 -17.97
CA PRO A 140 10.23 1.98 -19.01
C PRO A 140 10.94 2.21 -20.34
N ILE A 141 11.65 1.19 -20.82
CA ILE A 141 12.23 1.19 -22.15
C ILE A 141 11.08 0.90 -23.10
N GLU A 142 10.85 1.82 -24.03
CA GLU A 142 9.66 1.80 -24.90
C GLU A 142 9.75 0.65 -25.92
N THR A 143 8.90 -0.34 -25.68
CA THR A 143 8.40 -1.40 -26.57
C THR A 143 9.10 -1.67 -27.92
N ALA A 144 9.72 -2.84 -28.01
CA ALA A 144 9.61 -3.72 -29.19
C ALA A 144 9.53 -5.20 -28.73
N PRO A 145 8.53 -6.02 -29.16
CA PRO A 145 8.23 -7.32 -28.53
C PRO A 145 8.32 -8.55 -29.48
N PRO A 146 8.08 -9.79 -29.01
CA PRO A 146 8.50 -10.43 -27.76
C PRO A 146 9.39 -11.67 -28.13
N PRO A 147 9.09 -12.99 -27.99
CA PRO A 147 8.11 -13.77 -27.19
C PRO A 147 8.71 -14.59 -26.01
N SER A 148 7.87 -14.76 -24.98
CA SER A 148 7.64 -15.94 -24.11
C SER A 148 8.56 -17.18 -24.20
N GLU A 149 9.12 -17.64 -23.06
CA GLU A 149 8.54 -18.74 -22.25
C GLU A 149 9.29 -19.02 -20.92
N ALA A 150 8.64 -19.81 -20.05
CA ALA A 150 9.16 -20.53 -18.86
C ALA A 150 9.73 -19.75 -17.65
N VAL A 151 9.10 -19.98 -16.50
CA VAL A 151 9.56 -19.58 -15.15
C VAL A 151 10.81 -20.36 -14.75
N THR A 152 11.80 -19.70 -14.12
CA THR A 152 12.67 -20.33 -13.13
C THR A 152 13.10 -19.29 -12.09
N GLU A 153 13.05 -19.67 -10.82
CA GLU A 153 13.51 -18.89 -9.67
C GLU A 153 15.04 -18.75 -9.67
N LYS A 154 15.57 -17.82 -10.48
CA LYS A 154 17.01 -17.60 -10.57
C LYS A 154 17.48 -16.83 -9.34
N SER A 155 17.91 -17.58 -8.32
CA SER A 155 18.75 -17.09 -7.23
C SER A 155 19.85 -16.17 -7.76
N ALA A 156 20.15 -15.09 -7.01
CA ALA A 156 20.97 -13.98 -7.47
C ALA A 156 22.29 -14.46 -8.11
N PRO A 157 22.74 -13.86 -9.22
CA PRO A 157 23.88 -14.36 -9.98
C PRO A 157 25.17 -14.28 -9.16
N ILE A 158 25.51 -15.37 -8.48
CA ILE A 158 26.80 -15.58 -7.85
C ILE A 158 27.83 -15.65 -8.98
N ASN A 159 28.62 -14.58 -9.13
CA ASN A 159 29.67 -14.50 -10.13
C ASN A 159 30.84 -15.37 -9.68
N PHE A 160 30.90 -16.62 -10.14
CA PHE A 160 32.03 -17.50 -9.90
C PHE A 160 33.21 -17.07 -10.76
N VAL A 161 34.37 -16.91 -10.13
CA VAL A 161 35.66 -16.71 -10.81
C VAL A 161 36.53 -17.92 -10.49
N ILE A 162 37.17 -18.50 -11.50
CA ILE A 162 38.22 -19.49 -11.33
C ILE A 162 39.56 -18.81 -11.60
N SER A 163 40.53 -18.98 -10.71
CA SER A 163 41.91 -18.56 -10.94
C SER A 163 42.75 -19.79 -11.31
N ILE A 164 43.53 -19.68 -12.38
CA ILE A 164 44.49 -20.71 -12.81
C ILE A 164 45.83 -20.02 -13.04
N ASP A 165 46.87 -20.45 -12.32
CA ASP A 165 48.24 -19.90 -12.37
C ASP A 165 48.34 -18.37 -12.19
N GLY A 166 47.30 -17.75 -11.62
CA GLY A 166 47.18 -16.30 -11.40
C GLY A 166 46.27 -15.56 -12.39
N GLU A 167 45.81 -16.19 -13.48
CA GLU A 167 44.85 -15.61 -14.41
C GLU A 167 43.41 -15.89 -13.94
N GLU A 168 42.59 -14.84 -13.85
CA GLU A 168 41.19 -14.93 -13.42
C GLU A 168 40.22 -15.05 -14.60
N HIS A 169 39.37 -16.08 -14.59
CA HIS A 169 38.34 -16.30 -15.59
C HIS A 169 36.94 -16.37 -14.94
N PRO A 170 35.98 -15.51 -15.34
CA PRO A 170 34.60 -15.64 -14.89
C PRO A 170 33.94 -16.87 -15.54
N ILE A 171 33.23 -17.65 -14.74
CA ILE A 171 32.49 -18.84 -15.18
C ILE A 171 31.03 -18.77 -14.68
N GLN A 172 30.10 -19.31 -15.46
CA GLN A 172 28.69 -19.40 -15.08
C GLN A 172 28.28 -20.88 -15.01
N VAL A 173 27.39 -21.20 -14.07
CA VAL A 173 26.82 -22.55 -13.93
C VAL A 173 26.19 -22.98 -15.27
N ASN A 174 26.50 -24.20 -15.70
CA ASN A 174 26.10 -24.81 -16.97
C ASN A 174 26.62 -24.13 -18.26
N ASN A 175 27.40 -23.05 -18.19
CA ASN A 175 28.02 -22.43 -19.38
C ASN A 175 29.50 -22.89 -19.51
N PRO A 176 29.86 -23.67 -20.56
CA PRO A 176 31.23 -24.16 -20.70
C PRO A 176 32.22 -23.08 -21.13
N ILE A 177 33.34 -22.96 -20.40
CA ILE A 177 34.51 -22.19 -20.86
C ILE A 177 35.56 -23.14 -21.45
N VAL A 178 36.27 -22.70 -22.50
CA VAL A 178 37.40 -23.42 -23.09
C VAL A 178 38.68 -22.64 -22.83
N LEU A 179 39.58 -23.21 -22.05
CA LEU A 179 40.86 -22.59 -21.68
C LEU A 179 42.02 -23.32 -22.35
N LYS A 180 43.05 -22.57 -22.75
CA LYS A 180 44.24 -23.11 -23.42
C LYS A 180 45.37 -23.32 -22.41
N LEU A 181 45.40 -24.52 -21.83
CA LEU A 181 46.44 -24.95 -20.89
C LEU A 181 47.68 -25.38 -21.68
N GLY A 182 48.55 -24.42 -21.98
CA GLY A 182 49.75 -24.61 -22.80
C GLY A 182 49.43 -25.09 -24.22
N ASN A 183 49.75 -26.36 -24.49
CA ASN A 183 49.53 -27.00 -25.81
C ASN A 183 48.21 -27.79 -25.90
N ARG A 184 47.30 -27.68 -24.93
CA ARG A 184 46.01 -28.40 -24.92
C ARG A 184 44.85 -27.46 -24.55
N ASN A 185 43.71 -27.66 -25.20
CA ASN A 185 42.47 -26.97 -24.85
C ASN A 185 41.66 -27.83 -23.88
N ALA A 186 41.29 -27.28 -22.72
CA ALA A 186 40.45 -27.92 -21.71
C ALA A 186 39.08 -27.23 -21.66
N LYS A 187 38.00 -28.03 -21.60
CA LYS A 187 36.61 -27.53 -21.49
C LYS A 187 36.11 -27.71 -20.06
N ILE A 188 35.94 -26.62 -19.33
CA ILE A 188 35.47 -26.62 -17.94
C ILE A 188 33.96 -26.32 -17.93
N VAL A 189 33.21 -27.07 -17.13
CA VAL A 189 31.76 -26.90 -16.96
C VAL A 189 31.42 -26.93 -15.47
N LEU A 190 31.06 -25.77 -14.91
CA LEU A 190 30.56 -25.70 -13.53
C LEU A 190 29.13 -26.27 -13.47
N ARG A 191 28.87 -27.16 -12.53
CA ARG A 191 27.53 -27.72 -12.24
C ARG A 191 27.22 -27.53 -10.75
N PRO A 192 25.94 -27.47 -10.34
CA PRO A 192 25.56 -27.57 -8.93
C PRO A 192 26.00 -28.92 -8.36
N ALA A 193 26.29 -28.96 -7.06
CA ALA A 193 26.27 -30.21 -6.31
C ALA A 193 24.81 -30.71 -6.19
N GLN A 194 24.64 -32.03 -6.07
CA GLN A 194 23.37 -32.68 -5.72
C GLN A 194 23.33 -32.99 -4.22
#